data_AF-A0AAU1IB04-F1
#
_entry.id   AF-A0AAU1IB04-F1
#
_cell.length_a   1.000
_cell.length_b   1.000
_cell.length_c   1.000
_cell.angle_alpha   90.00
_cell.angle_beta   90.00
_cell.angle_gamma   90.00
#
_symmetry.space_group_name_H-M   'P 1'
#
loop_
_entity.id
_entity.type
_entity.pdbx_description
1 polymer ?
#
loop_
_entity_poly.entity_id
_entity_poly.type
_entity_poly.pdbx_seq_one_letter_code
_entity_poly.pdbx_strand_id
1 'polypeptide(L)' 'MLVLVREVAPELLDLLGVGPITATQILVSWSHPGRFRSEAAFASFAGVSPIPASSGLTNRHRLIRSGDR' A
#
# COMPACT_ATOMS: atom_id res chain seq x y z
N MET A 1 -9.15 12.98 11.83
CA MET A 1 -8.23 11.93 11.33
C MET A 1 -8.18 10.73 12.27
N LEU A 2 -7.64 10.85 13.49
CA LEU A 2 -7.62 9.74 14.47
C LEU A 2 -9.01 9.16 14.80
N VAL A 3 -10.02 10.02 15.03
CA VAL A 3 -11.40 9.56 15.34
C VAL A 3 -11.96 8.69 14.22
N LEU A 4 -11.86 9.17 12.97
CA LEU A 4 -12.34 8.42 11.80
C LEU A 4 -11.61 7.08 11.60
N VAL A 5 -10.29 7.05 11.81
CA VAL A 5 -9.53 5.79 11.75
C VAL A 5 -10.03 4.79 12.79
N ARG A 6 -10.29 5.23 14.03
CA ARG A 6 -10.81 4.35 15.09
C ARG A 6 -12.21 3.82 14.79
N GLU A 7 -13.03 4.58 14.07
CA GLU A 7 -14.37 4.17 13.68
C GLU A 7 -14.37 3.20 12.50
N VAL A 8 -13.47 3.39 11.53
CA VAL A 8 -13.48 2.65 10.25
C VAL A 8 -12.58 1.42 10.28
N ALA A 9 -11.36 1.54 10.82
CA ALA A 9 -10.35 0.48 10.82
C ALA A 9 -9.39 0.66 12.02
N PRO A 10 -9.86 0.45 13.26
CA PRO A 10 -9.04 0.62 14.47
C PRO A 10 -7.81 -0.29 14.47
N GLU A 11 -7.89 -1.48 13.86
CA GLU A 11 -6.82 -2.46 13.76
C GLU A 11 -5.57 -1.94 13.05
N LEU A 12 -5.69 -0.91 12.19
CA LEU A 12 -4.54 -0.28 11.56
C LEU A 12 -3.62 0.39 12.59
N LEU A 13 -4.15 0.85 13.72
CA LEU A 13 -3.36 1.51 14.77
C LEU A 13 -2.58 0.53 15.65
N ASP A 14 -2.88 -0.78 15.55
CA ASP A 14 -2.13 -1.83 16.25
C ASP A 14 -0.86 -2.24 15.48
N LEU A 15 -0.73 -1.81 14.21
CA LEU A 15 0.42 -2.12 13.37
C LEU A 15 1.61 -1.23 13.72
N LEU A 16 2.79 -1.85 13.86
CA LEU A 16 4.04 -1.15 14.12
C LEU A 16 4.33 -0.11 13.03
N GLY A 17 4.52 1.14 13.43
CA GLY A 17 4.81 2.25 12.52
C GLY A 17 3.58 2.86 11.83
N VAL A 18 2.37 2.40 12.13
CA VAL A 18 1.13 2.94 11.55
C VAL A 18 0.46 3.88 12.55
N GLY A 19 0.79 5.17 12.44
CA GLY A 19 0.08 6.23 13.15
C GLY A 19 -1.21 6.65 12.44
N PRO A 20 -1.99 7.57 13.03
CA PRO A 20 -3.27 8.03 12.46
C PRO A 20 -3.14 8.62 11.04
N ILE A 21 -1.99 9.24 10.75
CA ILE A 21 -1.69 9.81 9.45
C ILE A 21 -1.57 8.69 8.41
N THR A 22 -0.66 7.75 8.66
CA THR A 22 -0.42 6.57 7.82
C THR A 22 -1.69 5.75 7.63
N ALA A 23 -2.44 5.48 8.69
CA ALA A 23 -3.68 4.72 8.64
C ALA A 23 -4.72 5.38 7.73
N THR A 24 -4.89 6.70 7.82
CA THR A 24 -5.84 7.39 6.94
C THR A 24 -5.37 7.40 5.49
N GLN A 25 -4.06 7.57 5.24
CA GLN A 25 -3.54 7.49 3.88
C GLN A 25 -3.84 6.12 3.27
N ILE A 26 -3.63 5.04 4.03
CA ILE A 26 -4.00 3.68 3.61
C ILE A 26 -5.49 3.61 3.27
N LEU A 27 -6.36 4.13 4.14
CA LEU A 27 -7.81 4.13 3.91
C LEU A 27 -8.22 4.92 2.65
N VAL A 28 -7.62 6.07 2.39
CA VAL A 28 -7.91 6.89 1.20
C VAL A 28 -7.34 6.26 -0.08
N SER A 29 -6.09 5.80 -0.04
CA SER A 29 -5.42 5.10 -1.14
C SER A 29 -6.11 3.76 -1.47
N TRP A 30 -6.74 3.11 -0.49
CA TRP A 30 -7.58 1.93 -0.73
C TRP A 30 -9.01 2.27 -1.17
N SER A 31 -9.62 3.30 -0.61
CA SER A 31 -10.98 3.83 -0.88
C SER A 31 -12.16 2.91 -0.53
N HIS A 32 -12.38 1.78 -1.23
CA HIS A 32 -13.57 0.94 -1.02
C HIS A 32 -13.37 -0.53 -1.46
N PRO A 33 -14.24 -1.47 -1.00
CA PRO A 33 -14.21 -2.86 -1.47
C PRO A 33 -14.31 -2.93 -2.99
N GLY A 34 -13.53 -3.84 -3.59
CA GLY A 34 -13.54 -4.07 -5.04
C GLY A 34 -12.70 -3.10 -5.87
N ARG A 35 -12.12 -2.03 -5.31
CA ARG A 35 -11.19 -1.16 -6.06
C ARG A 35 -9.97 -1.92 -6.58
N PHE A 36 -9.40 -2.79 -5.74
CA PHE A 36 -8.26 -3.62 -6.09
C PHE A 36 -8.69 -5.08 -6.23
N ARG A 37 -8.32 -5.68 -7.36
CA ARG A 37 -8.57 -7.10 -7.66
C ARG A 37 -7.65 -8.07 -6.92
N SER A 38 -6.57 -7.58 -6.32
CA SER A 38 -5.60 -8.37 -5.55
C SER A 38 -4.65 -7.48 -4.75
N GLU A 39 -3.95 -8.07 -3.78
CA GLU A 39 -2.88 -7.42 -3.03
C GLU A 39 -1.75 -6.92 -3.93
N ALA A 40 -1.39 -7.67 -4.99
CA ALA A 40 -0.38 -7.24 -5.95
C ALA A 40 -0.79 -5.98 -6.73
N ALA A 41 -2.09 -5.80 -7.01
CA ALA A 41 -2.60 -4.59 -7.63
C ALA A 41 -2.48 -3.38 -6.68
N PHE A 42 -2.76 -3.58 -5.39
CA PHE A 42 -2.56 -2.54 -4.38
C PHE A 42 -1.09 -2.21 -4.17
N ALA A 43 -0.20 -3.21 -4.09
CA ALA A 43 1.25 -3.00 -4.00
C ALA A 43 1.80 -2.25 -5.22
N SER A 44 1.25 -2.54 -6.41
CA SER A 44 1.64 -1.83 -7.63
C SER A 44 1.17 -0.38 -7.62
N PHE A 45 -0.07 -0.15 -7.18
CA PHE A 45 -0.61 1.18 -6.96
C PHE A 45 0.20 1.96 -5.92
N ALA A 46 0.51 1.39 -4.77
CA ALA A 46 1.35 2.03 -3.75
C ALA A 46 2.84 2.18 -4.15
N GLY A 47 3.24 1.72 -5.34
CA GLY A 47 4.62 1.82 -5.84
C GLY A 47 5.61 0.86 -5.16
N VAL A 48 5.13 -0.06 -4.32
CA VAL A 48 5.96 -1.00 -3.53
C VAL A 48 6.07 -2.39 -4.16
N SER A 49 5.37 -2.67 -5.26
CA SER A 49 5.48 -3.95 -5.95
C SER A 49 6.89 -4.15 -6.53
N PRO A 50 7.51 -5.33 -6.33
CA PRO A 50 8.80 -5.65 -6.94
C PRO A 50 8.65 -5.89 -8.44
N ILE A 51 9.48 -5.22 -9.25
CA ILE A 51 9.61 -5.48 -10.69
C ILE A 51 10.99 -6.07 -10.95
N PRO A 52 11.09 -7.18 -11.70
CA PRO A 52 12.37 -7.68 -12.18
C PRO A 52 13.19 -6.58 -12.88
N ALA A 53 14.43 -6.41 -12.44
CA ALA A 53 15.39 -5.44 -12.96
C ALA A 53 16.57 -6.13 -13.67
N SER A 54 16.34 -7.32 -14.22
CA SER A 54 17.33 -8.10 -14.94
C SER A 54 16.67 -8.89 -16.07
N SER A 55 17.41 -9.07 -17.17
CA SER A 55 17.08 -9.98 -18.27
C SER A 55 17.99 -11.22 -18.30
N GLY A 56 18.86 -11.40 -17.29
CA GLY A 56 19.85 -12.49 -17.21
C GLY A 56 19.89 -13.20 -15.85
N LEU A 57 21.01 -13.84 -15.52
CA LEU A 57 21.18 -14.71 -14.32
C LEU A 57 21.15 -13.98 -12.96
N THR A 58 20.96 -12.66 -12.92
CA THR A 58 20.96 -11.89 -11.67
C THR A 58 19.54 -11.68 -11.15
N ASN A 59 19.27 -12.12 -9.92
CA ASN A 59 17.99 -11.90 -9.27
C ASN A 59 17.97 -10.55 -8.53
N ARG A 60 17.50 -9.49 -9.20
CA ARG A 60 17.32 -8.16 -8.61
C ARG A 60 15.95 -7.59 -8.95
N HIS A 61 15.38 -6.85 -8.01
CA HIS A 61 14.09 -6.19 -8.17
C HIS A 61 14.23 -4.67 -7.98
N ARG A 62 13.38 -3.91 -8.66
CA ARG A 62 13.20 -2.47 -8.46
C ARG A 62 11.76 -2.15 -8.07
N LEU A 63 11.54 -0.98 -7.49
CA LEU A 63 10.20 -0.46 -7.19
C LEU A 63 9.50 0.09 -8.44
N ILE A 64 8.16 0.08 -8.42
CA ILE A 64 7.32 0.73 -9.44
C ILE A 64 7.44 2.25 -9.33
N ARG A 65 7.70 2.91 -10.47
CA ARG A 65 7.79 4.37 -10.53
C ARG A 65 6.45 5.06 -10.74
N SER A 66 5.45 4.37 -11.28
CA SER A 66 4.15 4.92 -11.70
C SER A 66 3.02 4.74 -10.67
N GLY A 67 3.36 4.51 -9.40
CA GLY A 67 2.37 4.36 -8.32
C GLY A 67 1.60 5.65 -8.02
N ASP A 68 0.82 5.61 -6.95
CA ASP A 68 0.11 6.72 -6.30
C ASP A 68 1.16 7.75 -5.87
N ARG A 69 1.32 8.80 -6.68
CA ARG A 69 2.24 9.91 -6.48
C ARG A 69 1.47 11.19 -6.25
#